data_AF-A0A7L2QB66-F1
#
_entry.id   AF-A0A7L2QB66-F1
#
_cell.length_a   1.000
_cell.length_b   1.000
_cell.length_c   1.000
_cell.angle_alpha   90.00
_cell.angle_beta   90.00
_cell.angle_gamma   90.00
#
_symmetry.space_group_name_H-M   'P 1'
#
loop_
_entity.id
_entity.type
_entity.pdbx_description
1 polymer ?
#
loop_
_entity_poly.entity_id
_entity_poly.type
_entity_poly.pdbx_seq_one_letter_code
_entity_poly.pdbx_strand_id
1 'polypeptide(L)'
;EPSKTFLKCEAKNYSGIFTCSWMTEYNPNVKFTIRSLEGPQGDVSCSSPVALTEGALTTYTAQCHRENFCPFAEEHQPIDILLEVIDEVLYENYTASFFIRDIIKPDPPQCQYVATNGTVTWTYPRTWSTPNSYFPLTFKVKVKSTKGRRYQVYDTEEQWVQLPAPGPAEVWVQARDCCYLSSWSQWSSLCR
;
A
#
# COMPACT_ATOMS: atom_id res chain seq x y z
N GLU A 1 -13.35 -0.62 18.97
CA GLU A 1 -13.95 -1.23 17.77
C GLU A 1 -13.12 -0.86 16.56
N PRO A 2 -12.82 -1.74 15.61
CA PRO A 2 -12.22 -1.31 14.36
C PRO A 2 -13.32 -0.61 13.57
N SER A 3 -13.19 0.69 13.34
CA SER A 3 -14.04 1.48 12.46
C SER A 3 -14.18 0.73 11.13
N LYS A 4 -15.38 0.23 10.82
CA LYS A 4 -15.69 -0.39 9.53
C LYS A 4 -15.67 0.71 8.47
N THR A 5 -14.48 1.09 8.01
CA THR A 5 -14.30 2.01 6.89
C THR A 5 -14.64 1.25 5.61
N PHE A 6 -15.81 1.56 5.04
CA PHE A 6 -16.30 0.95 3.79
C PHE A 6 -15.41 1.30 2.58
N LEU A 7 -14.75 2.45 2.63
CA LEU A 7 -13.80 2.93 1.62
C LEU A 7 -12.38 2.88 2.19
N LYS A 8 -11.49 2.15 1.52
CA LYS A 8 -10.09 2.02 1.91
C LYS A 8 -9.20 2.61 0.82
N CYS A 9 -8.34 3.55 1.18
CA CYS A 9 -7.37 4.14 0.24
C CYS A 9 -5.94 3.77 0.64
N GLU A 10 -5.09 3.47 -0.35
CA GLU A 10 -3.67 3.16 -0.16
C GLU A 10 -2.85 3.89 -1.23
N ALA A 11 -1.71 4.45 -0.83
CA ALA A 11 -0.74 5.10 -1.71
C ALA A 11 0.59 4.33 -1.69
N LYS A 12 1.19 4.09 -2.86
CA LYS A 12 2.45 3.33 -2.94
C LYS A 12 3.68 4.16 -2.61
N ASN A 13 3.55 5.47 -2.71
CA ASN A 13 4.61 6.46 -2.62
C ASN A 13 3.99 7.86 -2.38
N TYR A 14 4.83 8.89 -2.35
CA TYR A 14 4.43 10.29 -2.15
C TYR A 14 4.18 11.04 -3.47
N SER A 15 3.78 10.37 -4.56
CA SER A 15 3.58 11.03 -5.87
C SER A 15 2.29 11.83 -5.99
N GLY A 16 1.40 11.79 -4.99
CA GLY A 16 0.04 12.31 -5.13
C GLY A 16 -0.95 11.28 -5.66
N ILE A 17 -0.49 10.11 -6.12
CA ILE A 17 -1.33 9.04 -6.67
C ILE A 17 -1.67 8.03 -5.58
N PHE A 18 -2.96 7.71 -5.45
CA PHE A 18 -3.47 6.70 -4.53
C PHE A 18 -4.62 5.91 -5.16
N THR A 19 -4.89 4.73 -4.61
CA THR A 19 -6.00 3.88 -5.06
C THR A 19 -6.95 3.68 -3.90
N CYS A 20 -8.23 3.98 -4.15
CA CYS A 20 -9.30 3.67 -3.21
C CYS A 20 -10.04 2.40 -3.66
N SER A 21 -10.46 1.59 -2.69
CA SER A 21 -11.18 0.35 -2.89
C SER A 21 -12.30 0.16 -1.88
N TRP A 22 -13.37 -0.49 -2.33
CA TRP A 22 -14.52 -0.89 -1.52
C TRP A 22 -15.04 -2.23 -2.02
N MET A 23 -15.78 -2.93 -1.17
CA MET A 23 -16.30 -4.26 -1.47
C MET A 23 -17.82 -4.25 -1.32
N THR A 24 -18.50 -4.89 -2.26
CA THR A 24 -19.96 -5.08 -2.25
C THR A 24 -20.32 -6.41 -2.89
N GLU A 25 -21.52 -6.90 -2.59
CA GLU A 25 -22.16 -7.93 -3.41
C GLU A 25 -22.39 -7.39 -4.82
N TYR A 26 -22.20 -8.23 -5.84
CA TYR A 26 -22.33 -7.80 -7.23
C TYR A 26 -23.79 -7.48 -7.55
N ASN A 27 -24.06 -6.22 -7.90
CA ASN A 27 -25.35 -5.77 -8.41
C ASN A 27 -25.13 -4.92 -9.67
N PRO A 28 -25.59 -5.35 -10.85
CA PRO A 28 -25.37 -4.62 -12.11
C PRO A 28 -26.12 -3.29 -12.19
N ASN A 29 -27.12 -3.08 -11.34
CA ASN A 29 -27.93 -1.86 -11.32
C ASN A 29 -27.29 -0.74 -10.48
N VAL A 30 -26.29 -1.08 -9.66
CA VAL A 30 -25.60 -0.10 -8.82
C VAL A 30 -24.53 0.63 -9.63
N LYS A 31 -24.55 1.95 -9.54
CA LYS A 31 -23.56 2.85 -10.12
C LYS A 31 -22.74 3.49 -9.01
N PHE A 32 -21.43 3.49 -9.20
CA PHE A 32 -20.48 4.10 -8.28
C PHE A 32 -19.85 5.33 -8.93
N THR A 33 -19.77 6.43 -8.18
CA THR A 33 -19.01 7.62 -8.57
C THR A 33 -18.11 8.03 -7.42
N ILE A 34 -16.83 8.25 -7.71
CA ILE A 34 -15.84 8.70 -6.72
C ILE A 34 -15.26 10.03 -7.17
N ARG A 35 -15.20 11.00 -6.25
CA ARG A 35 -14.72 12.36 -6.53
C ARG A 35 -14.19 13.02 -5.27
N SER A 36 -13.49 14.15 -5.45
CA SER A 36 -13.21 15.07 -4.35
C SER A 36 -14.52 15.55 -3.73
N LEU A 37 -14.54 15.72 -2.40
CA LEU A 37 -15.67 16.30 -1.69
C LEU A 37 -15.94 17.75 -2.11
N GLU A 38 -14.89 18.48 -2.53
CA GLU A 38 -14.98 19.83 -3.10
C GLU A 38 -15.58 19.86 -4.52
N GLY A 39 -15.91 18.69 -5.07
CA GLY A 39 -16.51 18.55 -6.39
C GLY A 39 -15.51 18.81 -7.53
N PRO A 40 -15.96 19.29 -8.70
CA PRO A 40 -15.10 19.51 -9.87
C PRO A 40 -14.03 20.59 -9.69
N GLN A 41 -14.13 21.40 -8.64
CA GLN A 41 -13.14 22.43 -8.31
C GLN A 41 -12.06 21.91 -7.36
N GLY A 42 -12.21 20.67 -6.86
CA GLY A 42 -11.24 20.08 -5.96
C GLY A 42 -9.95 19.68 -6.67
N ASP A 43 -8.86 19.67 -5.91
CA ASP A 43 -7.50 19.36 -6.38
C ASP A 43 -7.26 17.85 -6.61
N VAL A 44 -8.32 17.04 -6.69
CA VAL A 44 -8.21 15.58 -6.83
C VAL A 44 -9.08 15.06 -7.96
N SER A 45 -8.41 14.40 -8.90
CA SER A 45 -8.99 13.78 -10.08
C SER A 45 -8.98 12.25 -9.92
N CYS A 46 -10.12 11.60 -10.09
CA CYS A 46 -10.26 10.13 -9.96
C CYS A 46 -10.71 9.47 -11.27
N SER A 47 -10.24 8.26 -11.52
CA SER A 47 -10.68 7.41 -12.62
C SER A 47 -12.08 6.83 -12.34
N SER A 48 -12.75 6.38 -13.40
CA SER A 48 -13.96 5.57 -13.26
C SER A 48 -13.68 4.30 -12.44
N PRO A 49 -14.60 3.87 -11.56
CA PRO A 49 -14.45 2.63 -10.81
C PRO A 49 -14.36 1.40 -11.72
N VAL A 50 -13.42 0.50 -11.40
CA VAL A 50 -13.21 -0.77 -12.09
C VAL A 50 -13.57 -1.92 -11.16
N ALA A 51 -14.37 -2.86 -11.64
CA ALA A 51 -14.81 -4.03 -10.88
C ALA A 51 -13.84 -5.21 -11.06
N LEU A 52 -13.46 -5.83 -9.94
CA LEU A 52 -12.77 -7.11 -9.88
C LEU A 52 -13.62 -8.09 -9.07
N THR A 53 -14.23 -9.07 -9.74
CA THR A 53 -15.09 -10.06 -9.10
C THR A 53 -14.29 -11.32 -8.75
N GLU A 54 -14.20 -11.63 -7.46
CA GLU A 54 -13.58 -12.84 -6.95
C GLU A 54 -14.62 -13.64 -6.15
N GLY A 55 -15.24 -14.62 -6.81
CA GLY A 55 -16.33 -15.40 -6.22
C GLY A 55 -17.61 -14.58 -6.05
N ALA A 56 -18.13 -14.52 -4.81
CA ALA A 56 -19.38 -13.82 -4.49
C ALA A 56 -19.21 -12.33 -4.14
N LEU A 57 -17.96 -11.87 -3.95
CA LEU A 57 -17.65 -10.50 -3.57
C LEU A 57 -16.99 -9.77 -4.73
N THR A 58 -17.45 -8.57 -5.04
CA THR A 58 -16.82 -7.69 -6.03
C THR A 58 -16.07 -6.58 -5.32
N THR A 59 -14.78 -6.49 -5.59
CA THR A 59 -13.95 -5.35 -5.17
C THR A 59 -13.96 -4.32 -6.29
N TYR A 60 -14.36 -3.10 -5.97
CA TYR A 60 -14.23 -1.97 -6.87
C TYR A 60 -12.98 -1.19 -6.50
N THR A 61 -12.28 -0.70 -7.51
CA THR A 61 -11.10 0.15 -7.33
C THR A 61 -11.17 1.37 -8.23
N ALA A 62 -10.68 2.51 -7.73
CA ALA A 62 -10.47 3.70 -8.52
C ALA A 62 -9.12 4.32 -8.17
N GLN A 63 -8.37 4.73 -9.19
CA GLN A 63 -7.13 5.46 -9.01
C GLN A 63 -7.45 6.96 -8.97
N CYS A 64 -6.91 7.64 -7.98
CA CYS A 64 -7.04 9.08 -7.81
C CYS A 64 -5.65 9.72 -7.79
N HIS A 65 -5.62 10.98 -8.21
CA HIS A 65 -4.41 11.79 -8.27
C HIS A 65 -4.72 13.17 -7.71
N ARG A 66 -3.94 13.59 -6.72
CA ARG A 66 -3.93 14.98 -6.25
C ARG A 66 -3.06 15.83 -7.17
N GLU A 67 -3.67 16.78 -7.84
CA GLU A 67 -2.97 17.71 -8.73
C GLU A 67 -2.01 18.58 -7.92
N ASN A 68 -0.93 19.03 -8.56
CA ASN A 68 0.09 19.91 -7.94
C ASN A 68 0.68 19.42 -6.60
N PHE A 69 0.62 18.11 -6.31
CA PHE A 69 1.13 17.55 -5.07
C PHE A 69 2.67 17.65 -4.98
N CYS A 70 3.18 18.11 -3.83
CA CYS A 70 4.61 18.19 -3.56
C CYS A 70 5.05 17.02 -2.65
N PRO A 71 5.81 16.03 -3.16
CA PRO A 71 6.24 14.86 -2.38
C PRO A 71 7.10 15.19 -1.17
N PHE A 72 7.74 16.37 -1.15
CA PHE A 72 8.71 16.78 -0.14
C PHE A 72 8.10 17.64 0.97
N ALA A 73 6.91 18.22 0.73
CA ALA A 73 6.29 19.14 1.66
C ALA A 73 5.46 18.40 2.71
N GLU A 74 5.31 19.02 3.89
CA GLU A 74 4.34 18.55 4.87
C GLU A 74 2.91 18.84 4.39
N GLU A 75 2.03 17.85 4.49
CA GLU A 75 0.62 18.03 4.18
C GLU A 75 -0.10 18.77 5.32
N HIS A 76 -0.63 19.96 5.04
CA HIS A 76 -1.38 20.77 6.01
C HIS A 76 -2.89 20.54 5.96
N GLN A 77 -3.41 20.05 4.85
CA GLN A 77 -4.84 19.78 4.65
C GLN A 77 -5.05 18.35 4.13
N PRO A 78 -5.99 17.61 4.73
CA PRO A 78 -6.29 16.26 4.30
C PRO A 78 -6.94 16.26 2.92
N ILE A 79 -6.94 15.10 2.30
CA ILE A 79 -7.69 14.81 1.09
C ILE A 79 -9.06 14.27 1.50
N ASP A 80 -10.12 14.94 1.07
CA ASP A 80 -11.49 14.52 1.32
C ASP A 80 -12.09 13.89 0.06
N ILE A 81 -12.44 12.60 0.15
CA ILE A 81 -13.03 11.82 -0.94
C ILE A 81 -14.48 11.49 -0.60
N LEU A 82 -15.33 11.56 -1.63
CA LEU A 82 -16.73 11.15 -1.61
C LEU A 82 -16.94 10.00 -2.59
N LEU A 83 -17.46 8.89 -2.09
CA LEU A 83 -18.03 7.79 -2.87
C LEU A 83 -19.55 7.89 -2.84
N GLU A 84 -20.16 8.09 -4.00
CA GLU A 84 -21.60 8.03 -4.21
C GLU A 84 -21.99 6.66 -4.76
N VAL A 85 -23.02 6.07 -4.15
CA VAL A 85 -23.60 4.79 -4.53
C VAL A 85 -25.05 5.04 -4.91
N ILE A 86 -25.39 4.73 -6.16
CA ILE A 86 -26.73 4.95 -6.71
C ILE A 86 -27.25 3.63 -7.25
N ASP A 87 -28.30 3.10 -6.62
CA ASP A 87 -29.13 2.02 -7.16
C ASP A 87 -30.47 2.61 -7.65
N GLU A 88 -31.36 1.79 -8.21
CA GLU A 88 -32.66 2.22 -8.77
C GLU A 88 -33.53 3.02 -7.79
N VAL A 89 -33.42 2.73 -6.49
CA VAL A 89 -34.28 3.28 -5.43
C VAL A 89 -33.53 3.93 -4.27
N LEU A 90 -32.20 3.79 -4.23
CA LEU A 90 -31.40 4.17 -3.07
C LEU A 90 -30.18 4.99 -3.50
N TYR A 91 -29.96 6.09 -2.77
CA TYR A 91 -28.74 6.87 -2.82
C TYR A 91 -28.04 6.74 -1.47
N GLU A 92 -26.78 6.31 -1.49
CA GLU A 92 -25.91 6.32 -0.32
C GLU A 92 -24.63 7.11 -0.65
N ASN A 93 -24.02 7.67 0.39
CA ASN A 93 -22.72 8.28 0.27
C ASN A 93 -21.79 7.87 1.41
N TYR A 94 -20.51 7.78 1.07
CA TYR A 94 -19.45 7.42 2.00
C TYR A 94 -18.30 8.41 1.81
N THR A 95 -17.80 8.94 2.91
CA THR A 95 -16.69 9.90 2.91
C THR A 95 -15.46 9.28 3.54
N ALA A 96 -14.29 9.70 3.06
CA ALA A 96 -13.00 9.40 3.67
C ALA A 96 -12.13 10.65 3.67
N SER A 97 -11.47 10.92 4.79
CA SER A 97 -10.54 12.03 4.96
C SER A 97 -9.20 11.48 5.43
N PHE A 98 -8.11 11.78 4.72
CA PHE A 98 -6.78 11.26 5.03
C PHE A 98 -5.67 12.14 4.47
N PHE A 99 -4.48 12.06 5.06
CA PHE A 99 -3.25 12.53 4.41
C PHE A 99 -2.61 11.39 3.62
N ILE A 100 -1.87 11.71 2.55
CA ILE A 100 -1.13 10.68 1.79
C ILE A 100 -0.17 9.93 2.71
N ARG A 101 0.55 10.63 3.58
CA ARG A 101 1.45 10.02 4.58
C ARG A 101 0.80 8.94 5.46
N ASP A 102 -0.50 9.05 5.72
CA ASP A 102 -1.23 8.08 6.56
C ASP A 102 -1.62 6.82 5.80
N ILE A 103 -1.84 6.94 4.49
CA ILE A 103 -2.25 5.83 3.62
C ILE A 103 -1.09 5.21 2.85
N ILE A 104 0.15 5.62 3.13
CA ILE A 104 1.35 5.03 2.53
C ILE A 104 1.42 3.54 2.85
N LYS A 105 1.66 2.76 1.80
CA LYS A 105 1.96 1.34 1.84
C LYS A 105 2.84 0.99 0.64
N PRO A 106 4.16 0.87 0.85
CA PRO A 106 5.08 0.55 -0.24
C PRO A 106 4.74 -0.78 -0.91
N ASP A 107 5.16 -0.95 -2.16
CA ASP A 107 5.22 -2.28 -2.76
C ASP A 107 6.30 -3.14 -2.05
N PRO A 108 6.27 -4.47 -2.16
CA PRO A 108 7.30 -5.32 -1.56
C PRO A 108 8.69 -5.11 -2.18
N PRO A 109 9.78 -5.18 -1.38
CA PRO A 109 11.15 -5.16 -1.90
C PRO A 109 11.46 -6.29 -2.88
N GLN A 110 12.39 -6.06 -3.80
CA GLN A 110 12.92 -7.12 -4.68
C GLN A 110 14.11 -7.78 -3.98
N CYS A 111 13.89 -8.97 -3.44
CA CYS A 111 14.87 -9.68 -2.61
C CYS A 111 15.68 -10.72 -3.40
N GLN A 112 16.99 -10.75 -3.15
CA GLN A 112 17.93 -11.73 -3.67
C GLN A 112 18.72 -12.39 -2.53
N TYR A 113 18.92 -13.71 -2.60
CA TYR A 113 19.60 -14.47 -1.56
C TYR A 113 20.75 -15.30 -2.12
N VAL A 114 21.96 -15.06 -1.61
CA VAL A 114 23.17 -15.79 -2.01
C VAL A 114 23.55 -16.78 -0.89
N ALA A 115 23.16 -18.03 -1.07
CA ALA A 115 23.32 -19.09 -0.07
C ALA A 115 24.77 -19.35 0.36
N THR A 116 25.74 -19.14 -0.54
CA THR A 116 27.17 -19.45 -0.30
C THR A 116 27.78 -18.62 0.82
N ASN A 117 27.29 -17.40 1.05
CA ASN A 117 27.89 -16.44 1.98
C ASN A 117 26.97 -16.07 3.15
N GLY A 118 25.72 -16.54 3.15
CA GLY A 118 24.71 -16.17 4.15
C GLY A 118 24.15 -14.75 3.99
N THR A 119 24.57 -14.01 2.96
CA THR A 119 24.11 -12.65 2.67
C THR A 119 22.75 -12.66 1.97
N VAL A 120 21.79 -11.96 2.55
CA VAL A 120 20.54 -11.59 1.88
C VAL A 120 20.63 -10.11 1.52
N THR A 121 20.25 -9.75 0.30
CA THR A 121 20.19 -8.35 -0.15
C THR A 121 18.86 -8.06 -0.82
N TRP A 122 18.44 -6.80 -0.83
CA TRP A 122 17.22 -6.38 -1.53
C TRP A 122 17.33 -4.97 -2.05
N THR A 123 16.50 -4.65 -3.03
CA THR A 123 16.36 -3.28 -3.55
C THR A 123 15.04 -2.67 -3.14
N TYR A 124 15.03 -1.34 -3.05
CA TYR A 124 13.81 -0.57 -2.88
C TYR A 124 12.82 -0.90 -4.00
N PRO A 125 11.51 -0.92 -3.74
CA PRO A 125 10.51 -1.09 -4.77
C PRO A 125 10.65 0.00 -5.83
N ARG A 126 10.54 -0.37 -7.11
CA ARG A 126 10.66 0.60 -8.23
C ARG A 126 9.61 1.70 -8.19
N THR A 127 8.50 1.44 -7.51
CA THR A 127 7.39 2.37 -7.33
C THR A 127 7.61 3.34 -6.18
N TRP A 128 8.63 3.16 -5.34
CA TRP A 128 8.87 4.03 -4.20
C TRP A 128 9.36 5.42 -4.61
N SER A 129 9.10 6.43 -3.77
CA SER A 129 9.56 7.80 -4.01
C SER A 129 11.09 7.89 -4.07
N THR A 130 11.59 8.80 -4.90
CA THR A 130 13.03 9.07 -5.04
C THR A 130 13.35 10.53 -4.73
N PRO A 131 14.56 10.84 -4.22
CA PRO A 131 15.66 9.91 -3.93
C PRO A 131 15.47 9.13 -2.62
N ASN A 132 16.04 7.92 -2.54
CA ASN A 132 15.96 7.07 -1.33
C ASN A 132 16.60 7.72 -0.09
N SER A 133 17.52 8.67 -0.29
CA SER A 133 18.11 9.45 0.81
C SER A 133 17.11 10.39 1.49
N TYR A 134 16.07 10.81 0.77
CA TYR A 134 14.99 11.65 1.31
C TYR A 134 13.78 10.81 1.74
N PHE A 135 13.49 9.74 0.99
CA PHE A 135 12.43 8.79 1.30
C PHE A 135 13.01 7.43 1.73
N PRO A 136 13.66 7.34 2.90
CA PRO A 136 14.20 6.06 3.36
C PRO A 136 13.07 5.10 3.77
N LEU A 137 13.33 3.81 3.58
CA LEU A 137 12.49 2.72 4.05
C LEU A 137 13.22 1.98 5.17
N THR A 138 12.43 1.46 6.11
CA THR A 138 12.86 0.43 7.07
C THR A 138 12.30 -0.93 6.62
N PHE A 139 13.00 -2.01 6.98
CA PHE A 139 12.72 -3.35 6.48
C PHE A 139 12.55 -4.34 7.62
N LYS A 140 11.68 -5.32 7.38
CA LYS A 140 11.58 -6.55 8.18
C LYS A 140 12.00 -7.73 7.34
N VAL A 141 12.89 -8.55 7.87
CA VAL A 141 13.36 -9.79 7.25
C VAL A 141 12.79 -10.97 8.04
N LYS A 142 11.95 -11.77 7.40
CA LYS A 142 11.40 -13.00 7.96
C LYS A 142 12.20 -14.18 7.43
N VAL A 143 12.67 -15.01 8.34
CA VAL A 143 13.56 -16.13 8.06
C VAL A 143 12.98 -17.42 8.63
N LYS A 144 12.97 -18.48 7.84
CA LYS A 144 12.60 -19.84 8.26
C LYS A 144 13.85 -20.71 8.31
N SER A 145 14.16 -21.22 9.50
CA SER A 145 15.32 -22.09 9.71
C SER A 145 15.10 -23.48 9.10
N THR A 146 16.18 -24.12 8.64
CA THR A 146 16.19 -25.53 8.22
C THR A 146 15.95 -26.49 9.39
N LYS A 147 16.32 -26.09 10.62
CA LYS A 147 16.29 -26.95 11.82
C LYS A 147 15.05 -26.74 12.71
N GLY A 148 14.17 -25.79 12.37
CA GLY A 148 13.05 -25.43 13.24
C GLY A 148 11.84 -24.93 12.47
N ARG A 149 10.64 -25.16 13.03
CA ARG A 149 9.38 -24.68 12.44
C ARG A 149 9.07 -23.21 12.73
N ARG A 150 9.90 -22.53 13.53
CA ARG A 150 9.66 -21.15 13.96
C ARG A 150 10.29 -20.15 13.00
N TYR A 151 9.55 -19.08 12.73
CA TYR A 151 10.05 -17.93 12.00
C TYR A 151 10.82 -17.01 12.95
N GLN A 152 11.91 -16.45 12.45
CA GLN A 152 12.64 -15.35 13.09
C GLN A 152 12.42 -14.09 12.26
N VAL A 153 12.23 -12.95 12.92
CA VAL A 153 12.04 -11.65 12.26
C VAL A 153 13.10 -10.69 12.75
N TYR A 154 13.75 -10.02 11.80
CA TYR A 154 14.79 -9.02 12.04
C TYR A 154 14.34 -7.69 11.46
N ASP A 155 14.53 -6.60 12.21
CA ASP A 155 14.34 -5.23 11.73
C ASP A 155 15.70 -4.66 11.28
N THR A 156 15.71 -3.92 10.17
CA THR A 156 16.92 -3.26 9.66
C THR A 156 16.56 -2.08 8.76
N GLU A 157 17.42 -1.07 8.68
CA GLU A 157 17.31 0.03 7.71
C GLU A 157 18.23 -0.19 6.50
N GLU A 158 19.13 -1.17 6.62
CA GLU A 158 20.06 -1.55 5.57
C GLU A 158 19.36 -2.37 4.48
N GLN A 159 19.92 -2.36 3.28
CA GLN A 159 19.47 -3.18 2.14
C GLN A 159 20.07 -4.59 2.12
N TRP A 160 20.57 -5.05 3.27
CA TRP A 160 21.18 -6.36 3.44
C TRP A 160 21.11 -6.85 4.88
N VAL A 161 21.23 -8.16 5.06
CA VAL A 161 21.49 -8.78 6.37
C VAL A 161 22.39 -10.01 6.20
N GLN A 162 23.22 -10.27 7.21
CA GLN A 162 24.02 -11.49 7.30
C GLN A 162 23.30 -12.51 8.16
N LEU A 163 23.04 -13.70 7.61
CA LEU A 163 22.36 -14.77 8.33
C LEU A 163 23.35 -15.88 8.75
N PRO A 164 23.15 -16.49 9.94
CA PRO A 164 24.04 -17.54 10.42
C PRO A 164 24.06 -18.77 9.50
N ALA A 165 25.24 -19.39 9.35
CA ALA A 165 25.42 -20.64 8.62
C ALA A 165 25.05 -21.87 9.49
N PRO A 166 24.50 -22.96 8.91
CA PRO A 166 24.07 -23.11 7.52
C PRO A 166 22.85 -22.24 7.24
N GLY A 167 22.86 -21.56 6.08
CA GLY A 167 21.88 -20.53 5.73
C GLY A 167 20.42 -21.01 5.79
N PRO A 168 19.46 -20.08 5.91
CA PRO A 168 18.05 -20.42 6.07
C PRO A 168 17.45 -21.16 4.87
N ALA A 169 16.33 -21.83 5.13
CA ALA A 169 15.56 -22.51 4.09
C ALA A 169 14.79 -21.50 3.23
N GLU A 170 14.19 -20.49 3.87
CA GLU A 170 13.32 -19.53 3.19
C GLU A 170 13.45 -18.13 3.83
N VAL A 171 13.48 -17.08 3.01
CA VAL A 171 13.62 -15.69 3.43
C VAL A 171 12.61 -14.81 2.68
N TRP A 172 12.01 -13.85 3.39
CA TRP A 172 11.13 -12.81 2.83
C TRP A 172 11.45 -11.47 3.45
N VAL A 173 11.19 -10.40 2.70
CA VAL A 173 11.43 -9.02 3.14
C VAL A 173 10.16 -8.20 2.92
N GLN A 174 9.83 -7.30 3.84
CA GLN A 174 8.80 -6.28 3.65
C GLN A 174 9.37 -4.91 4.04
N ALA A 175 8.75 -3.85 3.53
CA ALA A 175 9.19 -2.47 3.74
C ALA A 175 8.10 -1.62 4.40
N ARG A 176 8.52 -0.55 5.06
CA ARG A 176 7.65 0.54 5.52
C ARG A 176 8.45 1.84 5.46
N ASP A 177 7.76 2.97 5.35
CA ASP A 177 8.38 4.28 5.56
C ASP A 177 9.19 4.32 6.88
N CYS A 178 10.40 4.88 6.84
CA CYS A 178 11.27 5.02 8.02
C CYS A 178 10.68 5.98 9.06
N CYS A 179 10.11 7.05 8.54
CA CYS A 179 10.04 8.33 9.20
C CYS A 179 8.59 8.65 9.59
N TYR A 180 7.65 7.85 9.06
CA TYR A 180 6.26 7.85 9.45
C TYR A 180 5.75 6.44 9.74
N LEU A 181 4.80 6.33 10.68
CA LEU A 181 4.20 5.05 11.09
C LEU A 181 3.10 4.61 10.12
N SER A 182 3.47 4.41 8.85
CA SER A 182 2.57 3.98 7.79
C SER A 182 2.38 2.44 7.75
N SER A 183 1.69 1.92 6.74
CA SER A 183 1.47 0.49 6.59
C SER A 183 2.72 -0.24 6.11
N TRP A 184 2.94 -1.46 6.60
CA TRP A 184 3.92 -2.37 6.01
C TRP A 184 3.45 -2.84 4.63
N SER A 185 4.39 -2.99 3.71
CA SER A 185 4.17 -3.68 2.45
C SER A 185 3.74 -5.13 2.70
N GLN A 186 3.25 -5.80 1.66
CA GLN A 186 3.22 -7.27 1.70
C GLN A 186 4.65 -7.81 1.82
N TRP A 187 4.78 -9.04 2.32
CA TRP A 187 6.03 -9.78 2.19
C TRP A 187 6.39 -9.93 0.71
N SER A 188 7.68 -9.81 0.40
CA SER A 188 8.22 -10.10 -0.94
C SER A 188 7.88 -11.52 -1.36
N SER A 189 8.09 -11.85 -2.63
CA SER A 189 8.27 -13.25 -3.01
C SER A 189 9.45 -13.84 -2.24
N LEU A 190 9.50 -15.17 -2.15
CA LEU A 190 10.65 -15.89 -1.60
C LEU A 190 11.94 -15.36 -2.24
N CYS A 191 12.91 -14.95 -1.43
CA CYS A 191 14.20 -14.47 -1.93
C CYS A 191 14.88 -15.60 -2.73
N ARG A 192 15.34 -15.28 -3.94
CA ARG A 192 16.00 -16.21 -4.86
C ARG A 192 17.45 -15.85 -5.09
#